data_AF-A0A1I3TK75-F1
#
_entry.id   AF-A0A1I3TK75-F1
#
_cell.length_a   1.000
_cell.length_b   1.000
_cell.length_c   1.000
_cell.angle_alpha   90.00
_cell.angle_beta   90.00
_cell.angle_gamma   90.00
#
_symmetry.space_group_name_H-M   'P 1'
#
loop_
_entity.id
_entity.type
_entity.pdbx_description
1 polymer ?
#
loop_
_entity_poly.entity_id
_entity_poly.type
_entity_poly.pdbx_seq_one_letter_code
_entity_poly.pdbx_strand_id
1 'polypeptide(L)'
;MNNDWDRLLNILNLTKESRQKARLELIISNPNCEPTIEVLEELRSFIEKEFSTSPNSCYVAWFKRSETNPDESYLMKKNITFSKIPKLQSLWNKLMGEYMIFFPDRNKRLDSSLGDEEEIIGEILTTYDKCFIKAPDGNVILHLYMQH
;
A
#
# COMPACT_ATOMS: atom_id res chain seq x y z
N MET A 1 -9.75 14.13 15.53
CA MET A 1 -9.38 12.80 16.06
C MET A 1 -7.96 12.55 15.58
N ASN A 2 -6.99 12.47 16.49
CA ASN A 2 -5.64 12.06 16.11
C ASN A 2 -5.73 10.59 15.72
N ASN A 3 -5.54 10.28 14.44
CA ASN A 3 -5.50 8.90 13.99
C ASN A 3 -4.22 8.30 14.57
N ASP A 4 -4.30 7.20 15.32
CA ASP A 4 -3.11 6.50 15.82
C ASP A 4 -2.14 6.11 14.69
N TRP A 5 -2.66 6.04 13.46
CA TRP A 5 -1.93 5.84 12.22
C TRP A 5 -0.99 6.99 11.82
N ASP A 6 -1.11 8.20 12.38
CA ASP A 6 -0.16 9.29 12.11
C ASP A 6 1.28 8.93 12.54
N ARG A 7 1.42 7.97 13.48
CA ARG A 7 2.69 7.39 13.88
C ARG A 7 3.35 6.57 12.77
N LEU A 8 2.57 5.99 11.85
CA LEU A 8 3.10 5.24 10.71
C LEU A 8 4.07 6.10 9.91
N LEU A 9 3.72 7.35 9.63
CA LEU A 9 4.58 8.26 8.89
C LEU A 9 5.92 8.57 9.58
N ASN A 10 6.04 8.32 10.89
CA ASN A 10 7.32 8.46 11.61
C ASN A 10 8.26 7.27 11.43
N ILE A 11 7.73 6.11 11.03
CA ILE A 11 8.53 4.89 10.85
C ILE A 11 8.85 4.59 9.38
N LEU A 12 8.23 5.30 8.42
CA LEU A 12 8.50 5.15 6.97
C LEU A 12 9.85 5.71 6.47
N ASN A 13 10.83 5.91 7.37
CA ASN A 13 12.16 6.45 7.06
C ASN A 13 12.21 7.67 6.12
N LEU A 14 11.20 8.56 6.17
CA LEU A 14 11.10 9.71 5.28
C LEU A 14 12.12 10.80 5.66
N THR A 15 12.68 11.47 4.66
CA THR A 15 13.46 12.70 4.91
C THR A 15 12.61 13.75 5.61
N LYS A 16 13.24 14.68 6.34
CA LYS A 16 12.52 15.77 7.04
C LYS A 16 11.61 16.56 6.10
N GLU A 17 12.06 16.84 4.88
CA GLU A 17 11.28 17.56 3.88
C GLU A 17 10.09 16.72 3.41
N SER A 18 10.32 15.47 3.03
CA SER A 18 9.25 14.55 2.60
C SER A 18 8.21 14.36 3.70
N ARG A 19 8.64 14.22 4.95
CA ARG A 19 7.76 14.03 6.12
C ARG A 19 6.80 15.19 6.33
N GLN A 20 7.22 16.43 6.07
CA GLN A 20 6.37 17.62 6.20
C GLN A 20 5.27 17.68 5.13
N LYS A 21 5.52 17.08 3.97
CA LYS A 21 4.59 17.00 2.84
C LYS A 21 3.69 15.76 2.90
N ALA A 22 4.17 14.68 3.54
CA ALA A 22 3.43 13.44 3.66
C ALA A 22 2.14 13.60 4.49
N ARG A 23 1.07 13.00 4.00
CA ARG A 23 -0.24 12.92 4.65
C ARG A 23 -0.71 11.47 4.64
N LEU A 24 -1.58 11.17 5.60
CA LEU A 24 -2.18 9.86 5.77
C LEU A 24 -3.66 10.05 6.09
N GLU A 25 -4.50 9.32 5.38
CA GLU A 25 -5.94 9.30 5.57
C GLU A 25 -6.42 7.86 5.70
N LEU A 26 -7.35 7.60 6.63
CA LEU A 26 -8.05 6.33 6.67
C LEU A 26 -9.20 6.41 5.67
N ILE A 27 -9.20 5.52 4.67
CA ILE A 27 -10.22 5.52 3.62
C ILE A 27 -11.27 4.42 3.81
N ILE A 28 -10.88 3.27 4.35
CA ILE A 28 -11.77 2.13 4.61
C ILE A 28 -11.47 1.59 5.99
N SER A 29 -12.53 1.34 6.77
CA SER A 29 -12.50 0.61 8.04
C SER A 29 -13.39 -0.61 7.91
N ASN A 30 -12.78 -1.79 7.89
CA ASN A 30 -13.40 -3.09 7.77
C ASN A 30 -13.07 -3.97 8.99
N PRO A 31 -13.83 -3.86 10.10
CA PRO A 31 -13.52 -4.55 11.35
C PRO A 31 -13.58 -6.08 11.27
N ASN A 32 -14.11 -6.64 10.17
CA ASN A 32 -14.20 -8.08 9.98
C ASN A 32 -12.97 -8.65 9.26
N CYS A 33 -12.00 -7.83 8.85
CA CYS A 33 -10.81 -8.21 8.06
C CYS A 33 -11.09 -8.87 6.69
N GLU A 34 -12.36 -9.11 6.34
CA GLU A 34 -12.75 -9.89 5.18
C GLU A 34 -12.77 -9.04 3.91
N PRO A 35 -12.06 -9.43 2.84
CA PRO A 35 -12.11 -8.73 1.56
C PRO A 35 -13.41 -9.06 0.82
N THR A 36 -14.55 -8.56 1.29
CA THR A 36 -15.83 -8.74 0.60
C THR A 36 -15.81 -8.03 -0.75
N ILE A 37 -16.74 -8.37 -1.65
CA ILE A 37 -16.82 -7.72 -2.96
C ILE A 37 -17.04 -6.22 -2.80
N GLU A 38 -17.87 -5.81 -1.83
CA GLU A 38 -18.15 -4.40 -1.55
C GLU A 38 -16.87 -3.64 -1.15
N VAL A 39 -16.07 -4.19 -0.22
CA VAL A 39 -14.80 -3.58 0.21
C VAL A 39 -13.82 -3.44 -0.96
N LEU A 40 -13.76 -4.45 -1.83
CA LEU A 40 -12.86 -4.43 -2.98
C LEU A 40 -13.32 -3.46 -4.09
N GLU A 41 -14.62 -3.33 -4.34
CA GLU A 41 -15.17 -2.33 -5.26
C GLU A 41 -15.03 -0.89 -4.71
N GLU A 42 -15.15 -0.72 -3.39
CA GLU A 42 -14.89 0.55 -2.73
C GLU A 42 -13.41 0.95 -2.86
N LEU A 43 -12.49 0.04 -2.53
CA LEU A 43 -11.05 0.24 -2.71
C LEU A 43 -10.71 0.57 -4.17
N ARG A 44 -11.30 -0.18 -5.11
CA ARG A 44 -11.17 0.10 -6.54
C ARG A 44 -11.57 1.53 -6.82
N SER A 45 -12.75 1.97 -6.39
CA SER A 45 -13.24 3.34 -6.64
C SER A 45 -12.27 4.42 -6.14
N PHE A 46 -11.66 4.23 -4.97
CA PHE A 46 -10.61 5.11 -4.47
C PHE A 46 -9.36 5.10 -5.36
N ILE A 47 -8.91 3.91 -5.78
CA ILE A 47 -7.75 3.76 -6.65
C ILE A 47 -7.99 4.40 -8.03
N GLU A 48 -9.15 4.18 -8.64
CA GLU A 48 -9.47 4.77 -9.96
C GLU A 48 -9.49 6.30 -9.89
N LYS A 49 -10.04 6.85 -8.80
CA LYS A 49 -10.05 8.30 -8.55
C LYS A 49 -8.65 8.86 -8.40
N GLU A 50 -7.80 8.22 -7.58
CA GLU A 50 -6.47 8.73 -7.27
C GLU A 50 -5.43 8.47 -8.37
N PHE A 51 -5.43 7.29 -9.00
CA PHE A 51 -4.40 6.88 -9.95
C PHE A 51 -4.79 7.17 -11.41
N SER A 52 -5.42 8.32 -11.66
CA SER A 52 -6.13 8.72 -12.89
C SER A 52 -5.45 8.44 -14.25
N THR A 53 -4.16 8.06 -14.26
CA THR A 53 -3.38 7.59 -15.41
C THR A 53 -3.66 6.14 -15.85
N SER A 54 -4.25 5.30 -15.00
CA SER A 54 -4.58 3.90 -15.35
C SER A 54 -5.81 3.42 -14.59
N PRO A 55 -7.02 3.80 -15.04
CA PRO A 55 -8.24 3.63 -14.26
C PRO A 55 -8.64 2.18 -14.05
N ASN A 56 -8.01 1.19 -14.69
CA ASN A 56 -8.40 -0.21 -14.57
C ASN A 56 -7.30 -1.10 -13.99
N SER A 57 -6.13 -0.56 -13.65
CA SER A 57 -5.01 -1.35 -13.14
C SER A 57 -4.10 -0.59 -12.20
N CYS A 58 -3.47 -1.31 -11.29
CA CYS A 58 -2.42 -0.81 -10.42
C CYS A 58 -1.42 -1.92 -10.13
N TYR A 59 -0.27 -1.57 -9.57
CA TYR A 59 0.58 -2.56 -8.93
C TYR A 59 0.08 -2.82 -7.51
N VAL A 60 0.05 -4.09 -7.13
CA VAL A 60 0.01 -4.52 -5.74
C VAL A 60 1.38 -5.06 -5.39
N ALA A 61 1.96 -4.57 -4.30
CA ALA A 61 3.13 -5.15 -3.69
C ALA A 61 2.85 -5.69 -2.29
N TRP A 62 3.68 -6.65 -1.89
CA TRP A 62 3.70 -7.27 -0.58
C TRP A 62 5.11 -7.75 -0.29
N PHE A 63 5.35 -8.10 0.97
CA PHE A 63 6.67 -8.50 1.43
C PHE A 63 6.79 -10.01 1.53
N LYS A 64 7.99 -10.52 1.25
CA LYS A 64 8.37 -11.90 1.53
C LYS A 64 9.66 -11.86 2.33
N ARG A 65 9.62 -12.30 3.59
CA ARG A 65 10.80 -12.40 4.44
C ARG A 65 11.93 -13.19 3.77
N SER A 66 13.14 -12.69 3.95
CA SER A 66 14.35 -13.36 3.51
C SER A 66 14.61 -14.60 4.34
N GLU A 67 15.01 -15.69 3.66
CA GLU A 67 15.35 -16.96 4.31
C GLU A 67 16.71 -16.88 5.03
N THR A 68 17.57 -15.93 4.64
CA THR A 68 18.93 -15.78 5.19
C THR A 68 19.04 -14.67 6.22
N ASN A 69 18.18 -13.64 6.14
CA ASN A 69 18.12 -12.55 7.12
C ASN A 69 16.65 -12.28 7.50
N PRO A 70 16.18 -12.70 8.69
CA PRO A 70 14.78 -12.51 9.10
C PRO A 70 14.32 -11.06 9.19
N ASP A 71 15.27 -10.12 9.32
CA ASP A 71 15.01 -8.68 9.43
C ASP A 71 14.88 -7.99 8.06
N GLU A 72 15.09 -8.73 6.96
CA GLU A 72 14.95 -8.22 5.60
C GLU A 72 13.77 -8.86 4.88
N SER A 73 13.04 -8.05 4.13
CA SER A 73 11.92 -8.47 3.30
C SER A 73 12.16 -8.14 1.83
N TYR A 74 11.87 -9.09 0.94
CA TYR A 74 11.85 -8.88 -0.50
C TYR A 74 10.52 -8.25 -0.92
N LEU A 75 10.58 -7.18 -1.70
CA LEU A 75 9.40 -6.58 -2.29
C LEU A 75 8.92 -7.40 -3.49
N MET A 76 7.83 -8.11 -3.30
CA MET A 76 7.11 -8.79 -4.37
C MET A 76 6.08 -7.81 -4.96
N LYS A 77 5.97 -7.72 -6.28
CA LYS A 77 4.94 -6.89 -6.91
C LYS A 77 4.30 -7.55 -8.12
N LYS A 78 3.05 -7.21 -8.38
CA LYS A 78 2.28 -7.69 -9.51
C LYS A 78 1.32 -6.62 -10.00
N ASN A 79 1.26 -6.40 -11.30
CA ASN A 79 0.21 -5.60 -11.91
C ASN A 79 -1.12 -6.37 -11.85
N ILE A 80 -2.16 -5.75 -11.30
CA ILE A 80 -3.50 -6.29 -11.26
C ILE A 80 -4.44 -5.41 -12.09
N THR A 81 -5.43 -6.05 -12.68
CA THR A 81 -6.57 -5.37 -13.32
C THR A 81 -7.79 -5.57 -12.44
N PHE A 82 -8.58 -4.53 -12.20
CA PHE A 82 -9.76 -4.61 -11.34
C PHE A 82 -10.89 -5.47 -11.92
N SER A 83 -10.85 -5.82 -13.21
CA SER A 83 -11.73 -6.86 -13.77
C SER A 83 -11.53 -8.26 -13.15
N LYS A 84 -10.53 -8.43 -12.27
CA LYS A 84 -10.17 -9.67 -11.60
C LYS A 84 -10.34 -9.57 -10.08
N ILE A 85 -11.42 -8.96 -9.59
CA ILE A 85 -11.75 -8.88 -8.14
C ILE A 85 -11.57 -10.22 -7.41
N PRO A 86 -12.03 -11.39 -7.92
CA PRO A 86 -11.80 -12.66 -7.24
C PRO A 86 -10.32 -13.01 -7.03
N LYS A 87 -9.43 -12.57 -7.94
CA LYS A 87 -7.98 -12.76 -7.78
C LYS A 87 -7.38 -11.82 -6.74
N LEU A 88 -7.88 -10.58 -6.66
CA LEU A 88 -7.48 -9.66 -5.61
C LEU A 88 -7.95 -10.16 -4.24
N GLN A 89 -9.18 -10.65 -4.16
CA GLN A 89 -9.73 -11.29 -2.96
C GLN A 89 -8.87 -12.48 -2.50
N SER A 90 -8.53 -13.38 -3.42
CA SER A 90 -7.66 -14.53 -3.12
C SER A 90 -6.26 -14.09 -2.67
N LEU A 91 -5.69 -13.05 -3.28
CA LEU A 91 -4.40 -12.49 -2.87
C LEU A 91 -4.47 -11.89 -1.46
N TRP A 92 -5.52 -11.13 -1.17
CA TRP A 92 -5.75 -10.55 0.16
C TRP A 92 -5.84 -11.63 1.24
N ASN A 93 -6.66 -12.67 1.01
CA ASN A 93 -6.78 -13.80 1.93
C ASN A 93 -5.45 -14.53 2.13
N LYS A 94 -4.62 -14.64 1.10
CA LYS A 94 -3.28 -15.25 1.19
C LYS A 94 -2.30 -14.39 2.01
N LEU A 95 -2.47 -13.08 2.02
CA LEU A 95 -1.62 -12.09 2.67
C LEU A 95 -2.25 -11.52 3.95
N MET A 96 -3.07 -12.34 4.63
CA MET A 96 -3.52 -12.05 5.99
C MET A 96 -2.30 -11.90 6.90
N GLY A 97 -2.27 -10.85 7.72
CA GLY A 97 -1.13 -10.53 8.57
C GLY A 97 0.00 -9.75 7.90
N GLU A 98 -0.09 -9.46 6.60
CA GLU A 98 0.96 -8.74 5.85
C GLU A 98 0.48 -7.39 5.34
N TYR A 99 1.40 -6.45 5.10
CA TYR A 99 1.09 -5.24 4.33
C TYR A 99 0.77 -5.60 2.88
N MET A 100 -0.25 -4.92 2.31
CA MET A 100 -0.42 -4.87 0.86
C MET A 100 -0.47 -3.43 0.40
N ILE A 101 0.35 -3.09 -0.59
CA ILE A 101 0.56 -1.72 -1.05
C ILE A 101 0.08 -1.60 -2.49
N PHE A 102 -0.85 -0.70 -2.74
CA PHE A 102 -1.37 -0.38 -4.07
C PHE A 102 -0.76 0.94 -4.54
N PHE A 103 -0.15 0.96 -5.72
CA PHE A 103 0.49 2.17 -6.26
C PHE A 103 0.34 2.24 -7.78
N PRO A 104 0.42 3.45 -8.38
CA PRO A 104 0.09 3.65 -9.78
C PRO A 104 1.09 2.96 -10.72
N ASP A 105 0.58 2.52 -11.87
CA ASP A 105 1.39 1.98 -12.96
C ASP A 105 2.15 3.12 -13.66
N ARG A 106 3.33 3.45 -13.11
CA ARG A 106 4.27 4.40 -13.70
C ARG A 106 5.60 3.69 -13.92
N ASN A 107 6.27 4.00 -15.04
CA ASN A 107 7.65 3.57 -15.34
C ASN A 107 8.67 4.30 -14.43
N LYS A 108 8.43 4.31 -13.13
CA LYS A 108 9.39 4.75 -12.11
C LYS A 108 10.08 3.51 -11.54
N ARG A 109 11.37 3.64 -11.28
CA ARG A 109 12.20 2.58 -10.68
C ARG A 109 12.20 2.79 -9.17
N LEU A 110 12.04 1.70 -8.43
CA LEU A 110 12.39 1.64 -7.02
C LEU A 110 13.89 1.33 -6.94
N ASP A 111 14.59 2.07 -6.12
CA ASP A 111 16.00 1.91 -5.80
C ASP A 111 16.23 0.63 -4.99
N SER A 112 15.30 0.28 -4.10
CA SER A 112 15.41 -0.90 -3.23
C SER A 112 14.29 -1.92 -3.49
N SER A 113 14.66 -3.19 -3.53
CA SER A 113 13.72 -4.33 -3.57
C SER A 113 13.89 -5.30 -2.40
N LEU A 114 14.77 -4.95 -1.45
CA LEU A 114 15.16 -5.72 -0.28
C LEU A 114 15.48 -4.72 0.84
N GLY A 115 14.96 -4.96 2.04
CA GLY A 115 15.19 -4.11 3.19
C GLY A 115 14.07 -4.21 4.22
N ASP A 116 14.04 -3.23 5.12
CA ASP A 116 12.95 -3.01 6.08
C ASP A 116 11.65 -2.64 5.34
N GLU A 117 10.51 -3.15 5.83
CA GLU A 117 9.23 -3.01 5.12
C GLU A 117 8.76 -1.56 5.11
N GLU A 118 8.89 -0.86 6.24
CA GLU A 118 8.52 0.53 6.41
C GLU A 118 9.41 1.46 5.58
N GLU A 119 10.71 1.17 5.48
CA GLU A 119 11.62 1.89 4.59
C GLU A 119 11.19 1.77 3.11
N ILE A 120 10.87 0.55 2.65
CA ILE A 120 10.39 0.33 1.28
C ILE A 120 9.04 1.01 1.04
N ILE A 121 8.12 1.01 2.01
CA ILE A 121 6.86 1.76 1.93
C ILE A 121 7.13 3.26 1.76
N GLY A 122 8.08 3.80 2.53
CA GLY A 122 8.53 5.19 2.41
C GLY A 122 9.05 5.51 1.01
N GLU A 123 9.89 4.63 0.46
CA GLU A 123 10.44 4.75 -0.88
C GLU A 123 9.34 4.74 -1.96
N ILE A 124 8.35 3.85 -1.83
CA ILE A 124 7.18 3.81 -2.72
C ILE A 124 6.43 5.14 -2.65
N LEU A 125 6.17 5.67 -1.45
CA LEU A 125 5.48 6.94 -1.28
C LEU A 125 6.26 8.08 -1.94
N THR A 126 7.56 8.20 -1.70
CA THR A 126 8.37 9.26 -2.31
C THR A 126 8.53 9.11 -3.82
N THR A 127 8.53 7.88 -4.33
CA THR A 127 8.67 7.59 -5.76
C THR A 127 7.37 7.89 -6.50
N TYR A 128 6.23 7.44 -5.97
CA TYR A 128 4.95 7.48 -6.69
C TYR A 128 4.02 8.61 -6.25
N ASP A 129 4.40 9.37 -5.22
CA ASP A 129 3.69 10.47 -4.58
C ASP A 129 2.40 10.06 -3.85
N LYS A 130 1.90 8.85 -4.10
CA LYS A 130 0.71 8.29 -3.46
C LYS A 130 0.65 6.77 -3.55
N CYS A 131 0.12 6.16 -2.51
CA CYS A 131 -0.20 4.74 -2.46
C CYS A 131 -1.35 4.47 -1.48
N PHE A 132 -1.98 3.31 -1.61
CA PHE A 132 -2.90 2.78 -0.60
C PHE A 132 -2.26 1.60 0.11
N ILE A 133 -2.50 1.49 1.41
CA ILE A 133 -1.91 0.46 2.26
C ILE A 133 -3.03 -0.27 3.00
N LYS A 134 -3.17 -1.56 2.73
CA LYS A 134 -3.87 -2.48 3.63
C LYS A 134 -2.94 -2.77 4.80
N ALA A 135 -3.39 -2.47 6.01
CA ALA A 135 -2.63 -2.77 7.22
C ALA A 135 -2.56 -4.29 7.49
N PRO A 136 -1.58 -4.79 8.26
CA PRO A 136 -1.39 -6.21 8.53
C PRO A 136 -2.65 -6.89 9.10
N ASP A 137 -3.33 -6.20 10.01
CA ASP A 137 -4.57 -6.63 10.65
C ASP A 137 -5.76 -6.75 9.69
N GLY A 138 -5.67 -6.20 8.47
CA GLY A 138 -6.75 -6.21 7.48
C GLY A 138 -7.95 -5.33 7.83
N ASN A 139 -7.90 -4.62 8.96
CA ASN A 139 -9.03 -3.82 9.43
C ASN A 139 -9.12 -2.48 8.73
N VAL A 140 -8.00 -1.97 8.23
CA VAL A 140 -7.98 -0.63 7.63
C VAL A 140 -7.24 -0.63 6.32
N ILE A 141 -7.73 0.25 5.43
CA ILE A 141 -6.96 0.70 4.28
C ILE A 141 -6.69 2.18 4.46
N LEU A 142 -5.42 2.53 4.33
CA LEU A 142 -4.89 3.88 4.47
C LEU A 142 -4.54 4.42 3.08
N HIS A 143 -4.74 5.71 2.86
CA HIS A 143 -4.23 6.45 1.73
C HIS A 143 -3.07 7.31 2.19
N LEU A 144 -1.88 7.06 1.65
CA LEU A 144 -0.68 7.86 1.90
C LEU A 144 -0.39 8.68 0.65
N TYR A 145 -0.14 9.98 0.82
CA TYR A 145 0.14 10.87 -0.30
C TYR A 145 1.04 12.05 0.08
N MET A 146 1.68 12.64 -0.92
CA MET A 146 2.53 13.82 -0.80
C MET A 146 1.73 15.08 -1.17
N GLN A 147 1.66 16.05 -0.27
CA GLN A 147 1.04 17.35 -0.53
C GLN A 147 2.02 18.24 -1.29
N HIS A 148 1.58 18.78 -2.42
CA HIS A 148 2.32 19.75 -3.24
C HIS A 148 1.93 21.19 -2.93
#